data_AF-A0A0D8YCD1-F1
#
_entry.id   AF-A0A0D8YCD1-F1
#
_cell.length_a   1.000
_cell.length_b   1.000
_cell.length_c   1.000
_cell.angle_alpha   90.00
_cell.angle_beta   90.00
_cell.angle_gamma   90.00
#
_symmetry.space_group_name_H-M   'P 1'
#
loop_
_entity.id
_entity.type
_entity.pdbx_description
1 polymer ?
#
loop_
_entity_poly.entity_id
_entity_poly.type
_entity_poly.pdbx_seq_one_letter_code
_entity_poly.pdbx_strand_id
1 'polypeptide(L)'
;MRLPNLLEHETINEAIHHSTDWRSLLQLNCHPDTQLFLCSLFAPICLPTMDKEILPCRSLCQAVKQDCEMINDANINAHSQGCEGRMSIYGFPWPQMLSCEKYPEDNDMCIKTITSEKQGKFTKPMGRSVEIIAVSSLFSIHINDDD
;
A
#
# COMPACT_ATOMS: atom_id res chain seq x y z
N MET A 1 5.42 2.87 13.18
CA MET A 1 3.94 2.89 13.09
C MET A 1 3.35 3.17 14.45
N ARG A 2 2.11 3.64 14.49
CA ARG A 2 1.29 3.82 15.71
C ARG A 2 0.15 2.82 15.69
N LEU A 3 -0.33 2.48 16.88
CA LEU A 3 -1.55 1.72 17.09
C LEU A 3 -2.56 2.58 17.88
N PRO A 4 -3.87 2.45 17.63
CA PRO A 4 -4.44 1.65 16.54
C PRO A 4 -4.05 2.18 15.16
N ASN A 5 -3.94 1.32 14.14
CA ASN A 5 -3.65 1.76 12.77
C ASN A 5 -4.94 2.21 12.05
N LEU A 6 -4.85 2.58 10.76
CA LEU A 6 -6.00 3.06 9.98
C LEU A 6 -7.09 2.01 9.75
N LEU A 7 -6.79 0.76 10.05
CA LEU A 7 -7.71 -0.36 9.99
C LEU A 7 -8.13 -0.81 11.41
N GLU A 8 -7.86 0.03 12.41
CA GLU A 8 -8.27 -0.13 13.80
C GLU A 8 -7.66 -1.34 14.53
N HIS A 9 -6.59 -1.92 13.99
CA HIS A 9 -5.86 -2.99 14.68
C HIS A 9 -5.18 -2.44 15.93
N GLU A 10 -5.40 -3.06 17.09
CA GLU A 10 -4.86 -2.60 18.38
C GLU A 10 -3.45 -3.13 18.64
N THR A 11 -3.09 -4.23 17.97
CA THR A 11 -1.79 -4.86 18.13
C THR A 11 -1.06 -5.03 16.81
N ILE A 12 0.26 -5.09 16.92
CA ILE A 12 1.15 -5.41 15.80
C ILE A 12 0.80 -6.78 15.20
N ASN A 13 0.60 -7.78 16.04
CA ASN A 13 0.36 -9.15 15.60
C ASN A 13 -0.95 -9.27 14.82
N GLU A 14 -1.97 -8.54 15.24
CA GLU A 14 -3.23 -8.41 14.51
C GLU A 14 -3.03 -7.76 13.13
N ALA A 15 -2.29 -6.65 13.09
CA ALA A 15 -1.96 -5.98 11.83
C ALA A 15 -1.17 -6.90 10.88
N ILE A 16 -0.20 -7.66 11.40
CA ILE A 16 0.55 -8.66 10.62
C ILE A 16 -0.41 -9.74 10.12
N HIS A 17 -1.22 -10.32 11.00
CA HIS A 17 -2.14 -11.40 10.65
C HIS A 17 -3.11 -10.97 9.54
N HIS A 18 -3.80 -9.85 9.69
CA HIS A 18 -4.74 -9.36 8.67
C HIS A 18 -4.05 -8.88 7.39
N SER A 19 -2.80 -8.39 7.47
CA SER A 19 -2.07 -8.01 6.25
C SER A 19 -1.73 -9.21 5.36
N THR A 20 -1.72 -10.42 5.92
CA THR A 20 -1.44 -11.64 5.14
C THR A 20 -2.52 -11.94 4.11
N ASP A 21 -3.77 -11.56 4.35
CA ASP A 21 -4.91 -11.76 3.44
C ASP A 21 -4.75 -10.95 2.14
N TRP A 22 -3.95 -9.89 2.18
CA TRP A 22 -3.70 -8.99 1.05
C TRP A 22 -2.52 -9.43 0.16
N ARG A 23 -1.82 -10.52 0.51
CA ARG A 23 -0.68 -11.03 -0.28
C ARG A 23 -1.09 -11.42 -1.69
N SER A 24 -2.27 -12.03 -1.86
CA SER A 24 -2.77 -12.40 -3.19
C SER A 24 -2.91 -11.18 -4.09
N LEU A 25 -3.33 -10.03 -3.55
CA LEU A 25 -3.41 -8.78 -4.33
C LEU A 25 -2.04 -8.29 -4.77
N LEU A 26 -1.02 -8.40 -3.91
CA LEU A 26 0.36 -8.07 -4.28
C LEU A 26 0.87 -8.99 -5.40
N GLN A 27 0.57 -10.29 -5.34
CA GLN A 27 0.97 -11.27 -6.36
C GLN A 27 0.30 -11.03 -7.72
N LEU A 28 -0.89 -10.40 -7.75
CA LEU A 28 -1.52 -9.99 -9.01
C LEU A 28 -0.74 -8.93 -9.76
N ASN A 29 0.20 -8.25 -9.09
CA ASN A 29 1.07 -7.20 -9.64
C ASN A 29 0.29 -6.18 -10.48
N CYS A 30 -0.86 -5.75 -9.96
CA CYS A 30 -1.80 -4.87 -10.65
C CYS A 30 -1.35 -3.40 -10.74
N HIS A 31 -0.43 -2.97 -9.89
CA HIS A 31 0.17 -1.63 -9.94
C HIS A 31 1.51 -1.64 -9.15
N PRO A 32 2.55 -0.89 -9.57
CA PRO A 32 3.84 -0.86 -8.87
C PRO A 32 3.75 -0.31 -7.44
N ASP A 33 2.84 0.63 -7.19
CA ASP A 33 2.65 1.24 -5.86
C ASP A 33 1.68 0.46 -4.94
N THR A 34 1.17 -0.72 -5.34
CA THR A 34 0.20 -1.48 -4.50
C THR A 34 0.77 -1.80 -3.13
N GLN A 35 2.04 -2.19 -3.05
CA GLN A 35 2.70 -2.43 -1.78
C GLN A 35 2.79 -1.16 -0.93
N LEU A 36 3.22 -0.04 -1.52
CA LEU A 36 3.30 1.24 -0.82
C LEU A 36 1.93 1.64 -0.25
N PHE A 37 0.88 1.52 -1.05
CA PHE A 37 -0.48 1.83 -0.64
C PHE A 37 -0.94 0.95 0.54
N LEU A 38 -0.84 -0.38 0.43
CA LEU A 38 -1.26 -1.28 1.51
C LEU A 38 -0.42 -1.04 2.79
N CYS A 39 0.88 -0.84 2.66
CA CYS A 39 1.76 -0.53 3.79
C CYS A 39 1.35 0.75 4.52
N SER A 40 0.93 1.79 3.78
CA SER A 40 0.48 3.05 4.39
C SER A 40 -0.76 2.89 5.27
N LEU A 41 -1.57 1.85 5.03
CA LEU A 41 -2.77 1.54 5.82
C LEU A 41 -2.47 0.68 7.04
N PHE A 42 -1.69 -0.39 6.86
CA PHE A 42 -1.37 -1.33 7.92
C PHE A 42 -0.27 -0.81 8.87
N ALA A 43 0.66 0.01 8.38
CA ALA A 43 1.74 0.61 9.15
C ALA A 43 1.93 2.09 8.78
N PRO A 44 0.99 2.97 9.17
CA PRO A 44 1.10 4.38 8.85
C PRO A 44 2.34 5.02 9.49
N ILE A 45 2.89 6.03 8.81
CA ILE A 45 4.07 6.78 9.26
C ILE A 45 3.64 7.73 10.39
N CYS A 46 4.44 7.78 11.45
CA CYS A 46 4.23 8.68 12.58
C CYS A 46 5.48 9.54 12.77
N LEU A 47 5.30 10.85 12.77
CA LEU A 47 6.37 11.80 13.05
C LEU A 47 6.33 12.14 14.54
N PRO A 48 7.45 12.10 15.29
CA PRO A 48 7.47 12.41 16.72
C PRO A 48 6.92 13.80 17.09
N THR A 49 6.94 14.72 16.12
CA THR A 49 6.50 16.11 16.27
C THR A 49 5.05 16.35 15.87
N MET A 50 4.32 15.32 15.39
CA MET A 50 2.94 15.44 14.96
C MET A 50 2.07 14.35 15.60
N ASP A 51 0.94 14.76 16.18
CA ASP A 51 -0.03 13.83 16.76
C ASP A 51 -0.87 13.08 15.72
N LYS A 52 -0.68 13.41 14.42
CA LYS A 52 -1.38 12.82 13.29
C LYS A 52 -0.45 11.92 12.48
N GLU A 53 -1.01 10.84 11.98
CA GLU A 53 -0.33 9.94 11.05
C GLU A 53 -0.39 10.45 9.61
N ILE A 54 0.57 10.04 8.79
CA ILE A 54 0.61 10.40 7.37
C ILE A 54 -0.17 9.34 6.58
N LEU A 55 -1.26 9.79 5.95
CA LEU A 55 -2.14 8.98 5.12
C LEU A 55 -1.59 8.87 3.68
N PRO A 56 -2.01 7.85 2.89
CA PRO A 56 -1.84 7.91 1.44
C PRO A 56 -2.63 9.10 0.87
N CYS A 57 -2.13 9.71 -0.20
CA CYS A 57 -2.91 10.69 -0.96
C CYS A 57 -4.02 9.98 -1.75
N ARG A 58 -5.08 10.72 -2.05
CA ARG A 58 -6.17 10.26 -2.92
C ARG A 58 -5.67 9.81 -4.28
N SER A 59 -4.70 10.52 -4.86
CA SER A 59 -4.10 10.14 -6.15
C SER A 59 -3.40 8.78 -6.11
N LEU A 60 -2.66 8.47 -5.03
CA LEU A 60 -2.00 7.17 -4.85
C LEU A 60 -3.04 6.04 -4.79
N CYS A 61 -4.12 6.22 -4.02
CA CYS A 61 -5.20 5.25 -3.96
C CYS A 61 -5.85 5.05 -5.33
N GLN A 62 -6.18 6.14 -6.04
CA GLN A 62 -6.82 6.07 -7.35
C GLN A 62 -5.93 5.40 -8.39
N ALA A 63 -4.63 5.70 -8.39
CA ALA A 63 -3.66 5.07 -9.28
C ALA A 63 -3.63 3.55 -9.08
N VAL A 64 -3.51 3.08 -7.84
CA VAL A 64 -3.54 1.64 -7.50
C VAL A 64 -4.88 1.01 -7.85
N LYS A 65 -5.98 1.72 -7.57
CA LYS A 65 -7.34 1.22 -7.77
C LYS A 65 -7.66 0.99 -9.25
N GLN A 66 -7.42 2.01 -10.09
CA GLN A 66 -7.93 2.07 -11.46
C GLN A 66 -6.90 1.63 -12.51
N ASP A 67 -5.60 1.72 -12.20
CA ASP A 67 -4.46 1.61 -13.13
C ASP A 67 -4.66 2.49 -14.38
N CYS A 68 -4.20 3.73 -14.28
CA CYS A 68 -4.25 4.71 -15.34
C CYS A 68 -3.01 4.64 -16.24
N GLU A 69 -2.60 3.44 -16.69
CA GLU A 69 -1.72 3.40 -17.85
C GLU A 69 -2.51 3.90 -19.06
N MET A 70 -2.31 5.16 -19.42
CA MET A 70 -2.67 5.69 -20.74
C MET A 70 -1.90 4.89 -21.80
N ILE A 71 -2.46 3.76 -22.21
CA ILE A 71 -2.00 3.05 -23.40
C ILE A 71 -2.74 3.64 -24.59
N ASN A 72 -2.02 4.48 -25.34
CA ASN A 72 -2.48 5.10 -26.59
C ASN A 72 -2.49 4.10 -27.77
N ASP A 73 -2.31 2.80 -27.50
CA ASP A 73 -2.16 1.77 -28.51
C ASP A 73 -3.49 1.02 -28.71
N ALA A 74 -4.16 1.35 -29.82
CA ALA A 74 -5.43 0.78 -30.23
C ALA A 74 -5.38 -0.70 -30.67
N ASN A 75 -4.22 -1.37 -30.61
CA ASN A 75 -4.04 -2.75 -31.09
C ASN A 75 -3.55 -3.77 -30.05
N ILE A 76 -3.46 -3.39 -28.77
CA ILE A 76 -3.32 -4.34 -27.68
C ILE A 76 -4.69 -4.53 -27.04
N ASN A 77 -5.09 -5.79 -26.83
CA ASN A 77 -6.19 -6.11 -25.93
C ASN A 77 -5.80 -5.62 -24.53
N ALA A 78 -6.10 -4.35 -24.22
CA ALA A 78 -5.67 -3.67 -23.02
C ALA A 78 -6.31 -4.35 -21.81
N HIS A 79 -5.55 -5.21 -21.16
CA HIS A 79 -5.84 -5.68 -19.81
C HIS A 79 -5.23 -4.71 -18.80
N SER A 80 -5.41 -3.39 -18.98
CA SER A 80 -5.14 -2.42 -17.91
C SER A 80 -6.42 -2.32 -17.09
N GLN A 81 -6.53 -3.26 -16.16
CA GLN A 81 -7.48 -3.23 -15.08
C GLN A 81 -6.64 -3.02 -13.83
N GLY A 82 -6.82 -1.91 -13.13
CA GLY A 82 -6.18 -1.73 -11.84
C GLY A 82 -6.60 -2.77 -10.82
N CYS A 83 -6.11 -2.62 -9.61
CA CYS A 83 -6.31 -3.62 -8.58
C CYS A 83 -7.80 -3.91 -8.32
N GLU A 84 -8.71 -2.93 -8.49
CA GLU A 84 -10.16 -3.17 -8.42
C GLU A 84 -10.65 -4.12 -9.52
N GLY A 85 -10.29 -3.89 -10.78
CA GLY A 85 -10.71 -4.76 -11.88
C GLY A 85 -10.15 -6.16 -11.73
N ARG A 86 -8.87 -6.28 -11.32
CA ARG A 86 -8.22 -7.58 -11.07
C ARG A 86 -8.88 -8.35 -9.92
N MET A 87 -9.27 -7.68 -8.84
CA MET A 87 -10.06 -8.30 -7.75
C MET A 87 -11.45 -8.72 -8.24
N SER A 88 -12.11 -7.89 -9.05
CA SER A 88 -13.47 -8.14 -9.54
C SER A 88 -13.57 -9.39 -10.41
N ILE A 89 -12.51 -9.78 -11.14
CA ILE A 89 -12.48 -11.03 -11.92
C ILE A 89 -12.71 -12.26 -11.02
N TYR A 90 -12.21 -12.21 -9.79
CA TYR A 90 -12.38 -13.27 -8.79
C TYR A 90 -13.62 -13.10 -7.92
N GLY A 91 -14.50 -12.13 -8.24
CA GLY A 91 -15.72 -11.85 -7.48
C GLY A 91 -15.51 -11.04 -6.21
N PHE A 92 -14.32 -10.46 -6.00
CA PHE A 92 -14.02 -9.61 -4.86
C PHE A 92 -14.17 -8.13 -5.26
N PRO A 93 -15.15 -7.38 -4.72
CA PRO A 93 -15.26 -5.95 -4.99
C PRO A 93 -14.16 -5.17 -4.24
N TRP A 94 -13.88 -3.94 -4.69
CA TRP A 94 -13.01 -3.02 -3.95
C TRP A 94 -13.65 -2.66 -2.61
N PRO A 95 -13.05 -3.05 -1.46
CA PRO A 95 -13.73 -2.92 -0.18
C PRO A 95 -13.72 -1.48 0.32
N GLN A 96 -14.73 -1.13 1.12
CA GLN A 96 -14.93 0.23 1.62
C GLN A 96 -13.74 0.72 2.47
N MET A 97 -12.99 -0.18 3.13
CA MET A 97 -11.77 0.16 3.87
C MET A 97 -10.68 0.79 2.98
N LEU A 98 -10.68 0.48 1.67
CA LEU A 98 -9.76 1.04 0.69
C LEU A 98 -10.40 2.17 -0.14
N SER A 99 -11.57 2.68 0.24
CA SER A 99 -12.24 3.76 -0.52
C SER A 99 -11.38 5.02 -0.56
N CYS A 100 -11.04 5.49 -1.77
CA CYS A 100 -10.14 6.63 -1.96
C CYS A 100 -10.70 7.96 -1.43
N GLU A 101 -12.02 8.05 -1.24
CA GLU A 101 -12.69 9.23 -0.67
C GLU A 101 -12.28 9.50 0.78
N LYS A 102 -11.80 8.48 1.49
CA LYS A 102 -11.31 8.59 2.88
C LYS A 102 -9.96 9.29 2.99
N TYR A 103 -9.24 9.43 1.88
CA TYR A 103 -7.88 9.93 1.86
C TYR A 103 -7.82 11.41 1.43
N PRO A 104 -6.85 12.17 1.97
CA PRO A 104 -6.70 13.59 1.67
C PRO A 104 -6.31 13.83 0.22
N GLU A 105 -6.57 15.04 -0.25
CA GLU A 105 -6.13 15.50 -1.58
C GLU A 105 -4.61 15.76 -1.60
N ASP A 106 -4.04 15.79 -2.80
CA ASP A 106 -2.58 15.88 -3.02
C ASP A 106 -1.93 17.21 -2.59
N ASN A 107 -2.74 18.19 -2.19
CA ASN A 107 -2.31 19.47 -1.62
C ASN A 107 -2.01 19.40 -0.12
N ASP A 108 -2.39 18.31 0.56
CA ASP A 108 -2.08 18.05 1.96
C ASP A 108 -0.79 17.22 2.12
N MET A 109 -0.29 17.12 3.36
CA MET A 109 0.83 16.24 3.69
C MET A 109 0.37 14.76 3.67
N CYS A 110 0.66 14.06 2.57
CA CYS A 110 0.30 12.65 2.36
C CYS A 110 1.32 11.91 1.47
N ILE A 111 1.22 10.58 1.41
CA ILE A 111 2.12 9.71 0.63
C ILE A 111 1.65 9.66 -0.83
N LYS A 112 2.54 10.04 -1.76
CA LYS A 112 2.30 10.07 -3.22
C LYS A 112 2.86 8.85 -3.93
N THR A 113 2.56 8.71 -5.23
CA THR A 113 3.11 7.66 -6.11
C THR A 113 4.64 7.76 -6.22
N ILE A 114 5.33 6.62 -6.36
CA ILE A 114 6.79 6.58 -6.46
C ILE A 114 7.28 7.21 -7.79
N THR A 115 6.41 7.28 -8.80
CA THR A 115 6.71 7.85 -10.13
C THR A 115 6.76 9.37 -10.18
N SER A 116 6.23 10.09 -9.18
CA SER A 116 6.18 11.57 -9.20
C SER A 116 7.45 12.26 -8.69
N GLU A 117 8.35 11.56 -8.00
CA GLU A 117 9.57 12.16 -7.46
C GLU A 117 10.81 11.33 -7.80
N LYS A 118 11.82 11.96 -8.40
CA LYS A 118 13.14 11.38 -8.65
C LYS A 118 13.72 10.80 -7.34
N GLN A 119 13.67 9.48 -7.21
CA GLN A 119 14.50 8.60 -6.36
C GLN A 119 15.18 9.25 -5.15
N GLY A 120 14.47 9.35 -4.04
CA GLY A 120 15.09 9.16 -2.73
C GLY A 120 15.17 7.67 -2.44
N LYS A 121 16.33 7.03 -2.69
CA LYS A 121 16.58 5.65 -2.23
C LYS A 121 16.28 5.58 -0.73
N PHE A 122 15.33 4.76 -0.29
CA PHE A 122 15.24 4.32 1.10
C PHE A 122 16.47 3.44 1.40
N THR A 123 17.61 4.08 1.68
CA THR A 123 18.77 3.38 2.23
C THR A 123 18.45 3.01 3.67
N LYS A 124 18.47 1.70 3.96
CA LYS A 124 18.36 1.11 5.30
C LYS A 124 19.08 1.97 6.35
N PRO A 125 18.39 2.50 7.38
CA PRO A 125 19.07 3.25 8.44
C PRO A 125 19.94 2.27 9.23
N MET A 126 21.24 2.55 9.26
CA MET A 126 22.23 1.84 10.06
C MET A 126 22.12 2.36 11.51
N GLY A 127 21.71 1.47 12.42
CA GLY A 127 22.07 1.54 13.84
C GLY A 127 21.22 2.42 14.76
N ARG A 128 20.21 1.82 15.41
CA ARG A 128 20.03 1.68 16.88
C ARG A 128 18.68 0.99 17.10
N SER A 129 18.65 0.02 18.01
CA SER A 129 17.48 -0.82 18.32
C SER A 129 16.29 -0.01 18.83
N VAL A 130 15.51 0.53 17.89
CA VAL A 130 14.07 0.68 18.02
C VAL A 130 13.52 -0.44 17.15
N GLU A 131 12.68 -1.33 17.70
CA GLU A 131 11.96 -2.33 16.91
C GLU A 131 10.96 -1.61 16.00
N ILE A 132 11.46 -0.94 14.97
CA ILE A 132 10.68 -0.55 13.81
C ILE A 132 10.46 -1.88 13.10
N ILE A 133 9.28 -2.45 13.27
CA ILE A 133 8.85 -3.55 12.41
C ILE A 133 8.97 -3.03 10.99
N ALA A 134 9.91 -3.63 10.27
CA ALA A 134 10.14 -3.25 8.91
C ALA A 134 8.82 -3.44 8.18
N VAL A 135 8.41 -2.43 7.41
CA VAL A 135 7.22 -2.48 6.56
C VAL A 135 7.21 -3.74 5.66
N SER A 136 8.41 -4.27 5.36
CA SER A 136 8.60 -5.57 4.73
C SER A 136 7.94 -6.72 5.50
N SER A 137 8.01 -6.77 6.84
CA SER A 137 7.49 -7.86 7.66
C SER A 137 5.97 -8.01 7.66
N LEU A 138 5.21 -6.96 7.33
CA LEU A 138 3.76 -7.07 7.14
C LEU A 138 3.43 -8.01 5.96
N PHE A 139 4.20 -7.91 4.88
CA PHE A 139 3.92 -8.64 3.64
C PHE A 139 4.95 -9.73 3.32
N SER A 140 6.02 -9.84 4.12
CA SER A 140 7.03 -10.87 3.99
C SER A 140 6.36 -12.24 4.03
N ILE A 141 6.52 -12.94 2.93
CA ILE A 141 6.34 -14.38 2.84
C ILE A 141 7.51 -14.94 3.68
N HIS A 142 7.24 -15.67 4.76
CA HIS A 142 8.17 -16.76 5.09
C HIS A 142 7.95 -17.75 3.96
N ILE A 143 8.72 -17.60 2.88
CA ILE A 143 8.96 -18.72 1.99
C ILE A 143 9.78 -19.65 2.89
N ASN A 144 9.10 -20.59 3.53
CA ASN A 144 9.78 -21.83 3.88
C ASN A 144 10.16 -22.41 2.53
N ASP A 145 11.37 -22.14 2.09
CA ASP A 145 12.06 -23.00 1.15
C ASP A 145 12.28 -24.31 1.93
N ASP A 146 11.25 -25.16 1.96
CA ASP A 146 11.40 -26.58 2.25
C ASP A 146 12.02 -27.21 1.00
N ASP A 147 13.35 -27.31 1.01
CA ASP A 147 14.16 -28.40 0.43
C ASP A 147 15.51 -28.48 1.18
#